data_AF-A0A6M2AGX4-F1
#
_entry.id   AF-A0A6M2AGX4-F1
#
_cell.length_a   1.000
_cell.length_b   1.000
_cell.length_c   1.000
_cell.angle_alpha   90.00
_cell.angle_beta   90.00
_cell.angle_gamma   90.00
#
_symmetry.space_group_name_H-M   'P 1'
#
loop_
_entity.id
_entity.type
_entity.pdbx_description
1 polymer ?
#
loop_
_entity_poly.entity_id
_entity_poly.type
_entity_poly.pdbx_seq_one_letter_code
_entity_poly.pdbx_strand_id
1 'polypeptide(L)'
;MSKEIHEISKTAIFKGKEIRKTIHKNELWFAIYDIIMALIDSANPKEYIKKMRKRDSFLSEGANCHPLSIETPGGIQKLNCSNF
;
A
#
# COMPACT_ATOMS: atom_id res chain seq x y z
N MET A 1 -16.99 11.30 30.25
CA MET A 1 -16.27 12.13 29.27
C MET A 1 -15.97 11.25 28.07
N SER A 2 -16.60 11.60 26.95
CA SER A 2 -16.78 10.79 25.75
C SER A 2 -15.44 10.41 25.13
N LYS A 3 -15.16 9.10 25.02
CA LYS A 3 -14.08 8.61 24.15
C LYS A 3 -14.53 8.85 22.71
N GLU A 4 -14.03 9.89 22.08
CA GLU A 4 -14.05 9.98 20.62
C GLU A 4 -13.20 8.82 20.09
N ILE A 5 -13.87 7.77 19.64
CA ILE A 5 -13.26 6.75 18.80
C ILE A 5 -12.98 7.47 17.48
N HIS A 6 -11.75 7.95 17.28
CA HIS A 6 -11.28 8.30 15.95
C HIS A 6 -11.43 7.05 15.08
N GLU A 7 -12.46 6.99 14.24
CA GLU A 7 -12.53 6.01 13.18
C GLU A 7 -11.26 6.17 12.35
N ILE A 8 -10.36 5.18 12.46
CA ILE A 8 -9.19 5.13 11.61
C ILE A 8 -9.75 4.89 10.21
N SER A 9 -9.83 5.94 9.40
CA SER A 9 -10.25 5.86 8.00
C SER A 9 -9.53 4.67 7.36
N LYS A 10 -10.29 3.75 6.74
CA LYS A 10 -9.75 2.54 6.09
C LYS A 10 -8.78 2.84 4.95
N THR A 11 -8.74 4.09 4.49
CA THR A 11 -7.99 4.55 3.33
C THR A 11 -7.25 5.85 3.64
N ALA A 12 -6.00 5.97 3.19
CA ALA A 12 -5.25 7.23 3.19
C ALA A 12 -5.46 7.94 1.84
N ILE A 13 -5.38 9.28 1.82
CA ILE A 13 -5.50 10.06 0.59
C ILE A 13 -4.19 10.79 0.33
N PHE A 14 -3.65 10.65 -0.87
CA PHE A 14 -2.46 11.35 -1.34
C PHE A 14 -2.73 12.00 -2.70
N LYS A 15 -2.66 13.33 -2.77
CA LYS A 15 -2.96 14.10 -4.00
C LYS A 15 -4.32 13.73 -4.65
N GLY A 16 -5.34 13.50 -3.83
CA GLY A 16 -6.68 13.09 -4.29
C GLY A 16 -6.77 11.63 -4.74
N LYS A 17 -5.69 10.84 -4.63
CA LYS A 17 -5.68 9.41 -4.91
C LYS A 17 -5.76 8.62 -3.61
N GLU A 18 -6.58 7.58 -3.62
CA GLU A 18 -6.78 6.68 -2.50
C GLU A 18 -5.62 5.67 -2.38
N ILE A 19 -5.13 5.48 -1.16
CA ILE A 19 -4.10 4.51 -0.80
C ILE A 19 -4.67 3.60 0.27
N ARG A 20 -4.82 2.32 -0.06
CA ARG A 20 -5.31 1.32 0.90
C ARG A 20 -4.26 1.09 1.99
N LYS A 21 -4.74 0.97 3.23
CA LYS A 21 -3.90 0.71 4.39
C LYS A 21 -4.55 -0.31 5.31
N THR A 22 -3.73 -0.96 6.12
CA THR A 22 -4.17 -1.93 7.12
C THR A 22 -3.27 -1.84 8.35
N ILE A 23 -3.77 -2.30 9.50
CA ILE A 23 -2.98 -2.39 10.72
C ILE A 23 -2.48 -3.83 10.83
N HIS A 24 -1.17 -4.00 10.93
CA HIS A 24 -0.54 -5.30 11.14
C HIS A 24 0.56 -5.16 12.17
N LYS A 25 0.55 -6.02 13.20
CA LYS A 25 1.49 -5.98 14.34
C LYS A 25 1.57 -4.59 15.03
N ASN A 26 0.42 -3.95 15.23
CA ASN A 26 0.32 -2.60 15.81
C ASN A 26 1.00 -1.49 14.97
N GLU A 27 1.38 -1.79 13.74
CA GLU A 27 1.96 -0.82 12.81
C GLU A 27 1.01 -0.57 11.65
N LEU A 28 1.18 0.57 10.98
CA LEU A 28 0.39 0.96 9.82
C LEU A 28 1.11 0.53 8.54
N TRP A 29 0.42 -0.28 7.74
CA TRP A 29 0.94 -0.83 6.50
C TRP A 29 0.14 -0.30 5.32
N PHE A 30 0.83 0.00 4.22
CA PHE A 30 0.22 0.58 3.02
C PHE A 30 0.42 -0.32 1.82
N ALA A 31 -0.60 -0.40 0.96
CA ALA A 31 -0.49 -1.11 -0.31
C ALA A 31 0.55 -0.43 -1.21
N ILE A 32 1.64 -1.13 -1.50
CA ILE A 32 2.76 -0.61 -2.30
C ILE A 32 2.31 -0.20 -3.70
N TYR A 33 1.40 -0.97 -4.29
CA TYR A 33 0.87 -0.68 -5.61
C TYR A 33 0.14 0.67 -5.67
N ASP A 34 -0.65 0.98 -4.64
CA ASP A 34 -1.41 2.23 -4.59
C ASP A 34 -0.49 3.43 -4.38
N ILE A 35 0.52 3.29 -3.52
CA ILE A 35 1.56 4.32 -3.36
C ILE A 35 2.24 4.60 -4.69
N ILE A 36 2.64 3.54 -5.41
CA ILE A 36 3.33 3.70 -6.68
C ILE A 36 2.42 4.36 -7.70
N MET A 37 1.16 3.92 -7.85
CA MET A 37 0.17 4.59 -8.71
C MET A 37 -0.16 6.03 -8.28
N ALA A 38 -0.04 6.33 -7.00
CA ALA A 38 -0.26 7.67 -6.49
C ALA A 38 0.88 8.61 -6.88
N LEU A 39 2.12 8.11 -6.81
CA LEU A 39 3.34 8.85 -7.10
C LEU A 39 3.64 8.96 -8.60
N ILE A 40 3.40 7.90 -9.37
CA ILE A 40 3.66 7.89 -10.80
C ILE A 40 2.39 8.23 -11.57
N ASP A 41 2.51 9.18 -12.48
CA ASP A 41 1.49 9.43 -13.49
C ASP A 41 1.78 8.56 -14.71
N SER A 42 1.68 7.24 -14.53
CA SER A 42 2.01 6.26 -15.57
C SER A 42 0.80 5.45 -15.98
N ALA A 43 0.60 5.31 -17.29
CA ALA A 43 -0.42 4.44 -17.86
C ALA A 43 -0.16 2.94 -17.61
N ASN A 44 1.07 2.54 -17.24
CA ASN A 44 1.40 1.13 -16.96
C ASN A 44 2.25 0.95 -15.69
N PRO A 45 1.63 1.03 -14.51
CA PRO A 45 2.33 0.93 -13.23
C PRO A 45 2.98 -0.44 -13.00
N LYS A 46 2.41 -1.54 -13.50
CA LYS A 46 2.98 -2.89 -13.33
C LYS A 46 4.36 -3.01 -13.98
N GLU A 47 4.50 -2.52 -15.21
CA GLU A 47 5.78 -2.52 -15.92
C GLU A 47 6.79 -1.59 -15.23
N TYR A 48 6.34 -0.46 -14.69
CA TYR A 48 7.21 0.43 -13.92
C TYR A 48 7.77 -0.26 -12.66
N ILE A 49 6.91 -0.92 -11.87
CA ILE A 49 7.31 -1.69 -10.68
C ILE A 49 8.30 -2.78 -11.05
N LYS A 50 8.03 -3.53 -12.13
CA LYS A 50 8.92 -4.57 -12.64
C LYS A 50 10.31 -4.01 -12.99
N LYS A 51 10.36 -2.85 -13.64
CA LYS A 51 11.62 -2.15 -13.95
C LYS A 51 12.31 -1.61 -12.70
N MET A 52 11.58 -1.17 -11.67
CA MET A 52 12.19 -0.76 -10.40
C MET A 52 12.84 -1.94 -9.69
N ARG A 53 12.13 -3.07 -9.55
CA ARG A 53 12.66 -4.29 -8.94
C ARG A 53 13.89 -4.86 -9.65
N LYS A 54 14.02 -4.61 -10.96
CA LYS A 54 15.22 -4.99 -11.73
C LYS A 54 16.43 -4.08 -11.47
N ARG A 55 16.20 -2.81 -11.11
CA ARG A 55 17.24 -1.79 -10.94
C ARG A 55 17.70 -1.67 -9.49
N ASP A 56 16.83 -2.03 -8.55
CA ASP A 56 17.03 -1.87 -7.13
C ASP A 56 17.03 -3.26 -6.45
N SER A 57 18.21 -3.69 -5.99
CA SER A 57 18.41 -4.98 -5.34
C SER A 57 17.62 -5.10 -4.03
N PHE A 58 17.48 -4.00 -3.28
CA PHE A 58 16.72 -3.96 -2.04
C PHE A 58 15.22 -4.19 -2.28
N LEU A 59 14.68 -3.60 -3.36
CA LEU A 59 13.31 -3.87 -3.81
C LEU A 59 13.16 -5.27 -4.43
N SER A 60 14.23 -5.84 -4.97
CA SER A 60 14.25 -7.19 -5.56
C SER A 60 14.14 -8.29 -4.50
N GLU A 61 14.79 -8.09 -3.35
CA GLU A 61 14.82 -9.05 -2.23
C GLU A 61 13.50 -9.06 -1.44
N GLY A 62 12.62 -8.08 -1.67
CA GLY A 62 11.31 -8.02 -1.02
C GLY A 62 11.39 -7.74 0.48
N ALA A 63 12.52 -7.23 0.98
CA ALA A 63 12.87 -7.14 2.40
C ALA A 63 11.82 -6.44 3.28
N ASN A 64 11.04 -5.49 2.73
CA ASN A 64 9.99 -4.76 3.45
C ASN A 64 8.58 -4.97 2.88
N CYS A 65 8.36 -6.04 2.11
CA CYS A 65 7.10 -6.27 1.41
C CYS A 65 6.37 -7.50 1.97
N HIS A 66 5.29 -7.29 2.73
CA HIS A 66 4.49 -8.36 3.30
C HIS A 66 3.13 -8.48 2.60
N PRO A 67 2.70 -9.69 2.18
CA PRO A 67 1.38 -9.90 1.61
C PRO A 67 0.32 -9.88 2.73
N LEU A 68 -0.37 -8.75 2.87
CA LEU A 68 -1.42 -8.55 3.87
C LEU A 68 -2.81 -8.58 3.22
N SER A 69 -3.79 -9.08 3.95
CA SER A 69 -5.19 -9.09 3.52
C SER A 69 -5.77 -7.69 3.60
N ILE A 70 -6.22 -7.17 2.47
CA ILE A 70 -6.85 -5.85 2.34
C ILE A 70 -8.22 -6.02 1.68
N GLU A 71 -9.21 -5.29 2.19
CA GLU A 71 -10.54 -5.18 1.60
C GLU A 71 -10.46 -4.38 0.29
N THR A 72 -10.98 -4.94 -0.79
CA THR A 72 -11.03 -4.30 -2.12
C THR A 72 -12.45 -4.38 -2.67
N PRO A 73 -12.82 -3.59 -3.70
CA PRO A 73 -14.14 -3.71 -4.33
C PRO A 73 -14.45 -5.12 -4.85
N GLY A 74 -13.43 -5.91 -5.20
CA GLY A 74 -13.55 -7.31 -5.61
C GLY A 74 -13.47 -8.33 -4.46
N GLY A 75 -13.59 -7.90 -3.21
CA GLY A 75 -13.43 -8.74 -2.02
C GLY A 75 -12.06 -8.63 -1.36
N ILE A 76 -11.80 -9.50 -0.37
CA ILE A 76 -10.53 -9.52 0.36
C ILE A 76 -9.44 -10.11 -0.54
N GLN A 77 -8.39 -9.33 -0.79
CA GLN A 77 -7.24 -9.74 -1.59
C GLN A 77 -5.96 -9.59 -0.79
N LYS A 78 -4.98 -10.48 -1.04
CA LYS A 78 -3.63 -10.33 -0.49
C LYS A 78 -2.87 -9.33 -1.34
N LEU A 79 -2.53 -8.19 -0.75
CA LEU A 79 -1.75 -7.14 -1.39
C LEU A 79 -0.37 -7.03 -0.74
N ASN A 80 0.61 -6.75 -1.58
CA ASN A 80 1.96 -6.42 -1.13
C ASN A 80 1.93 -5.07 -0.40
N CYS A 81 2.21 -5.10 0.89
CA CYS A 81 2.18 -3.95 1.77
C CYS A 81 3.55 -3.69 2.41
N SER A 82 3.79 -2.44 2.78
CA SER A 82 5.00 -2.02 3.50
C SER A 82 4.65 -1.03 4.61
N ASN A 83 5.32 -1.16 5.74
CA ASN A 83 5.46 -0.10 6.74
C ASN A 83 6.81 0.59 6.48
N PHE A 84 6.79 1.91 6.32
CA PHE A 84 7.99 2.73 6.20
C PHE A 84 8.14 3.57 7.47
#